data_AF-A0A7S0WIY5-F1
#
_entry.id   AF-A0A7S0WIY5-F1
#
_cell.length_a   1.000
_cell.length_b   1.000
_cell.length_c   1.000
_cell.angle_alpha   90.00
_cell.angle_beta   90.00
_cell.angle_gamma   90.00
#
_symmetry.space_group_name_H-M   'P 1'
#
loop_
_entity.id
_entity.type
_entity.pdbx_description
1 polymer ?
#
loop_
_entity_poly.entity_id
_entity_poly.type
_entity_poly.pdbx_seq_one_letter_code
_entity_poly.pdbx_strand_id
1 'polypeptide(L)'
;QMVTVTLPAATTAALNGARIIIQIGMHNGNLYQCPVASEFCRLPEGMIVQRQTNGVQPNPLYITSTTGGLIYVLVPKNVDAGSISIDFKGAIRAPYYRHGVTTVSDWVSTVRQYPAPWAELASDKFVLTVPTRNIAALNNPDAVMDFYDTAMDHMADFA
;
A
#
# COMPACT_ATOMS: atom_id res chain seq x y z
N GLN A 1 12.00 -2.37 -12.44
CA GLN A 1 10.83 -2.52 -13.35
C GLN A 1 10.13 -1.18 -13.47
N MET A 2 9.68 -0.80 -14.66
CA MET A 2 8.93 0.45 -14.87
C MET A 2 7.43 0.17 -14.71
N VAL A 3 6.77 1.02 -13.94
CA VAL A 3 5.31 1.04 -13.80
C VAL A 3 4.78 2.26 -14.55
N THR A 4 3.84 2.00 -15.45
CA THR A 4 3.08 3.04 -16.16
C THR A 4 1.77 3.24 -15.41
N VAL A 5 1.49 4.49 -15.04
CA VAL A 5 0.29 4.89 -14.30
C VAL A 5 -0.56 5.77 -15.20
N THR A 6 -1.82 5.39 -15.41
CA THR A 6 -2.78 6.16 -16.21
C THR A 6 -3.97 6.53 -15.34
N LEU A 7 -4.34 7.82 -15.38
CA LEU A 7 -5.55 8.31 -14.73
C LEU A 7 -6.61 8.53 -15.82
N PRO A 8 -7.75 7.80 -15.78
CA PRO A 8 -8.88 8.08 -16.66
C PRO A 8 -9.43 9.49 -16.45
N ALA A 9 -10.07 10.05 -17.48
CA ALA A 9 -10.62 11.41 -17.44
C ALA A 9 -11.59 11.63 -16.25
N ALA A 10 -12.40 10.61 -15.91
CA ALA A 10 -13.29 10.65 -14.76
C ALA A 10 -12.53 10.84 -13.43
N THR A 11 -11.40 10.17 -13.26
CA THR A 11 -10.53 10.33 -12.09
C THR A 11 -9.90 11.71 -12.05
N THR A 12 -9.41 12.23 -13.17
CA THR A 12 -8.87 13.59 -13.24
C THR A 12 -9.92 14.64 -12.88
N ALA A 13 -11.16 14.47 -13.33
CA ALA A 13 -12.27 15.34 -12.96
C ALA A 13 -12.62 15.23 -11.46
N ALA A 14 -12.69 14.02 -10.91
CA ALA A 14 -12.97 13.77 -9.50
C ALA A 14 -11.91 14.37 -8.57
N LEU A 15 -10.64 14.40 -8.98
CA LEU A 15 -9.57 15.05 -8.23
C LEU A 15 -9.69 16.58 -8.22
N ASN A 16 -10.50 17.19 -9.10
CA ASN A 16 -10.72 18.63 -9.18
C ASN A 16 -9.42 19.46 -9.14
N GLY A 17 -8.43 19.04 -9.92
CA GLY A 17 -7.11 19.68 -9.98
C GLY A 17 -6.15 19.32 -8.84
N ALA A 18 -6.61 18.64 -7.78
CA ALA A 18 -5.76 18.16 -6.71
C ALA A 18 -4.74 17.13 -7.21
N ARG A 19 -3.53 17.21 -6.66
CA ARG A 19 -2.45 16.26 -6.97
C ARG A 19 -2.44 15.14 -5.95
N ILE A 20 -2.50 13.91 -6.43
CA ILE A 20 -2.22 12.70 -5.65
C ILE A 20 -0.73 12.36 -5.75
N ILE A 21 -0.22 11.60 -4.79
CA ILE A 21 1.13 11.03 -4.85
C ILE A 21 1.00 9.53 -5.16
N ILE A 22 1.65 9.10 -6.23
CA ILE A 22 1.93 7.68 -6.46
C ILE A 22 3.27 7.37 -5.80
N GLN A 23 3.26 6.41 -4.89
CA GLN A 23 4.41 6.00 -4.11
C GLN A 23 4.72 4.52 -4.36
N ILE A 24 6.01 4.18 -4.51
CA ILE A 24 6.50 2.80 -4.45
C ILE A 24 7.37 2.65 -3.21
N GLY A 25 7.05 1.66 -2.37
CA GLY A 25 7.74 1.37 -1.11
C GLY A 25 7.04 1.99 0.10
N MET A 26 7.31 1.44 1.29
CA MET A 26 6.67 1.84 2.54
C MET A 26 7.64 2.30 3.64
N HIS A 27 8.89 1.86 3.58
CA HIS A 27 9.87 2.13 4.63
C HIS A 27 10.52 3.50 4.43
N ASN A 28 10.05 4.51 5.16
CA ASN A 28 10.60 5.87 5.13
C ASN A 28 11.66 6.13 6.21
N GLY A 29 11.87 5.19 7.14
CA GLY A 29 12.78 5.39 8.27
C GLY A 29 14.25 5.40 7.86
N ASN A 30 15.01 6.35 8.40
CA ASN A 30 16.46 6.44 8.28
C ASN A 30 17.15 5.61 9.38
N LEU A 31 17.71 4.46 9.00
CA LEU A 31 18.37 3.56 9.94
C LEU A 31 19.74 4.03 10.40
N TYR A 32 20.37 5.01 9.75
CA TYR A 32 21.62 5.61 10.24
C TYR A 32 21.45 6.28 11.61
N GLN A 33 20.22 6.64 11.96
CA GLN A 33 19.88 7.24 13.25
C GLN A 33 19.54 6.19 14.32
N CYS A 34 19.62 4.89 14.00
CA CYS A 34 19.38 3.84 14.98
C CYS A 34 20.65 3.64 15.83
N PRO A 35 20.65 4.02 17.12
CA PRO A 35 21.86 4.00 17.94
C PRO A 35 22.36 2.59 18.29
N VAL A 36 21.52 1.57 18.05
CA VAL A 36 21.80 0.16 18.40
C VAL A 36 22.00 -0.73 17.18
N ALA A 37 21.97 -0.19 15.96
CA ALA A 37 22.17 -0.98 14.74
C ALA A 37 23.66 -1.24 14.51
N SER A 38 24.12 -2.47 14.74
CA SER A 38 25.45 -2.92 14.34
C SER A 38 25.51 -3.38 12.88
N GLU A 39 24.37 -3.75 12.30
CA GLU A 39 24.21 -4.20 10.91
C GLU A 39 22.83 -3.78 10.38
N PHE A 40 22.70 -3.62 9.05
CA PHE A 40 21.43 -3.26 8.43
C PHE A 40 20.79 -4.44 7.69
N CYS A 41 19.58 -4.83 8.10
CA CYS A 41 18.78 -5.88 7.44
C CYS A 41 18.04 -5.43 6.17
N ARG A 42 18.15 -4.14 5.82
CA ARG A 42 17.60 -3.51 4.62
C ARG A 42 18.43 -2.28 4.26
N LEU A 43 18.20 -1.66 3.11
CA LEU A 43 18.83 -0.37 2.81
C LEU A 43 18.48 0.64 3.92
N PRO A 44 19.47 1.41 4.41
CA PRO A 44 19.28 2.28 5.57
C PRO A 44 18.32 3.45 5.31
N GLU A 45 18.24 3.93 4.06
CA GLU A 45 17.31 4.98 3.63
C GLU A 45 16.94 4.83 2.14
N GLY A 46 16.12 5.74 1.62
CA GLY A 46 15.87 5.84 0.17
C GLY A 46 15.02 4.72 -0.44
N MET A 47 14.26 3.98 0.38
CA MET A 47 13.43 2.86 -0.09
C MET A 47 12.07 3.29 -0.67
N ILE A 48 11.80 4.59 -0.70
CA ILE A 48 10.56 5.18 -1.20
C ILE A 48 10.86 6.01 -2.44
N VAL A 49 10.09 5.79 -3.50
CA VAL A 49 10.04 6.66 -4.67
C VAL A 49 8.64 7.23 -4.83
N GLN A 50 8.56 8.52 -5.09
CA GLN A 50 7.28 9.23 -5.25
C GLN A 50 7.23 10.01 -6.55
N ARG A 51 6.01 10.12 -7.10
CA ARG A 51 5.65 11.00 -8.20
C ARG A 51 4.27 11.60 -7.95
N GLN A 52 4.14 12.91 -8.17
CA GLN A 52 2.87 13.61 -8.05
C GLN A 52 2.18 13.73 -9.41
N THR A 53 0.86 13.60 -9.45
CA THR A 53 0.06 13.83 -10.65
C THR A 53 -1.38 14.20 -10.30
N ASN A 54 -2.06 14.91 -11.20
CA ASN A 54 -3.51 15.07 -11.23
C ASN A 54 -4.12 14.49 -12.53
N GLY A 55 -3.30 13.79 -13.33
CA GLY A 55 -3.72 13.17 -14.59
C GLY A 55 -3.84 14.14 -15.79
N VAL A 56 -3.50 15.43 -15.63
CA VAL A 56 -3.53 16.38 -16.76
C VAL A 56 -2.30 16.24 -17.64
N GLN A 57 -1.08 16.41 -17.10
CA GLN A 57 0.19 16.12 -17.79
C GLN A 57 1.34 15.92 -16.77
N PRO A 58 2.22 14.90 -16.93
CA PRO A 58 2.14 13.83 -17.92
C PRO A 58 1.07 12.78 -17.54
N ASN A 59 0.35 12.28 -18.55
CA ASN A 59 -0.57 11.14 -18.44
C ASN A 59 -0.48 10.31 -19.75
N PRO A 60 0.15 9.13 -19.75
CA PRO A 60 0.58 8.37 -18.58
C PRO A 60 1.79 8.97 -17.85
N LEU A 61 1.86 8.71 -16.55
CA LEU A 61 3.02 8.95 -15.70
C LEU A 61 3.85 7.66 -15.61
N TYR A 62 5.18 7.80 -15.57
CA TYR A 62 6.10 6.68 -15.41
C TYR A 62 6.84 6.77 -14.06
N ILE A 63 6.89 5.67 -13.33
CA ILE A 63 7.59 5.56 -12.05
C ILE A 63 8.38 4.25 -11.99
N THR A 64 9.59 4.31 -11.44
CA THR A 64 10.52 3.18 -11.28
C THR A 64 11.08 3.19 -9.87
N SER A 65 11.31 2.01 -9.31
CA SER A 65 12.03 1.83 -8.04
C SER A 65 13.13 0.79 -8.24
N THR A 66 14.31 1.06 -7.68
CA THR A 66 15.44 0.13 -7.65
C THR A 66 15.27 -0.96 -6.59
N THR A 67 14.53 -0.67 -5.52
CA THR A 67 14.24 -1.57 -4.41
C THR A 67 12.90 -2.30 -4.55
N GLY A 68 12.06 -1.84 -5.47
CA GLY A 68 10.67 -2.28 -5.56
C GLY A 68 9.84 -1.80 -4.35
N GLY A 69 8.69 -2.45 -4.14
CA GLY A 69 7.78 -2.14 -3.03
C GLY A 69 6.32 -2.17 -3.46
N LEU A 70 5.44 -2.11 -2.46
CA LEU A 70 4.00 -1.92 -2.68
C LEU A 70 3.73 -0.54 -3.27
N ILE A 71 2.65 -0.43 -4.04
CA ILE A 71 2.22 0.82 -4.67
C ILE A 71 1.15 1.44 -3.79
N TYR A 72 1.37 2.67 -3.34
CA TYR A 72 0.39 3.45 -2.58
C TYR A 72 -0.08 4.65 -3.39
N VAL A 73 -1.35 5.01 -3.21
CA VAL A 73 -1.96 6.22 -3.74
C VAL A 73 -2.32 7.12 -2.57
N LEU A 74 -1.58 8.20 -2.38
CA LEU A 74 -1.83 9.14 -1.29
C LEU A 74 -2.70 10.28 -1.80
N VAL A 75 -3.89 10.39 -1.22
CA VAL A 75 -4.86 11.46 -1.49
C VAL A 75 -4.73 12.51 -0.39
N PRO A 76 -4.64 13.82 -0.71
CA PRO A 76 -4.55 14.87 0.30
C PRO A 76 -5.79 14.91 1.22
N LYS A 77 -5.59 15.26 2.51
CA LYS A 77 -6.59 15.20 3.59
C LYS A 77 -7.93 15.91 3.33
N ASN A 78 -7.95 16.89 2.42
CA ASN A 78 -9.14 17.71 2.13
C ASN A 78 -9.67 17.51 0.69
N VAL A 79 -9.33 16.39 0.06
CA VAL A 79 -9.80 16.04 -1.28
C VAL A 79 -10.79 14.90 -1.15
N ASP A 80 -12.08 15.20 -1.32
CA ASP A 80 -13.09 14.17 -1.50
C ASP A 80 -13.13 13.75 -2.97
N ALA A 81 -12.32 12.74 -3.29
CA ALA A 81 -12.25 12.18 -4.64
C ALA A 81 -13.32 11.10 -4.88
N GLY A 82 -14.11 10.73 -3.86
CA GLY A 82 -14.97 9.55 -3.89
C GLY A 82 -14.22 8.29 -4.32
N SER A 83 -14.87 7.47 -5.15
CA SER A 83 -14.23 6.33 -5.80
C SER A 83 -13.54 6.76 -7.09
N ILE A 84 -12.22 6.59 -7.15
CA ILE A 84 -11.42 6.84 -8.36
C ILE A 84 -10.86 5.53 -8.93
N SER A 85 -10.65 5.50 -10.24
CA SER A 85 -9.96 4.40 -10.92
C SER A 85 -8.59 4.85 -11.38
N ILE A 86 -7.58 4.00 -11.21
CA ILE A 86 -6.20 4.27 -11.66
C ILE A 86 -5.67 2.98 -12.27
N ASP A 87 -5.12 3.09 -13.48
CA ASP A 87 -4.57 1.94 -14.19
C ASP A 87 -3.06 1.84 -13.99
N PHE A 88 -2.62 0.70 -13.46
CA PHE A 88 -1.21 0.38 -13.28
C PHE A 88 -0.79 -0.73 -14.25
N LYS A 89 0.11 -0.41 -15.19
CA LYS A 89 0.71 -1.39 -16.10
C LYS A 89 2.16 -1.65 -15.70
N GLY A 90 2.56 -2.92 -15.72
CA GLY A 90 3.90 -3.34 -15.32
C GLY A 90 4.06 -3.54 -13.82
N ALA A 91 2.97 -3.65 -13.06
CA ALA A 91 2.98 -4.11 -11.67
C ALA A 91 2.63 -5.61 -11.59
N ILE A 92 3.03 -6.27 -10.50
CA ILE A 92 2.58 -7.61 -10.14
C ILE A 92 1.61 -7.53 -8.96
N ARG A 93 0.72 -8.52 -8.81
CA ARG A 93 -0.18 -8.57 -7.67
C ARG A 93 0.56 -8.90 -6.39
N ALA A 94 0.21 -8.22 -5.31
CA ALA A 94 0.62 -8.54 -3.95
C ALA A 94 -0.53 -9.18 -3.18
N PRO A 95 -0.27 -10.07 -2.22
CA PRO A 95 -1.30 -10.50 -1.28
C PRO A 95 -1.82 -9.31 -0.50
N TYR A 96 -3.09 -8.95 -0.73
CA TYR A 96 -3.74 -7.84 -0.07
C TYR A 96 -5.11 -8.28 0.42
N TYR A 97 -5.24 -8.41 1.73
CA TYR A 97 -6.51 -8.69 2.38
C TYR A 97 -7.09 -7.37 2.90
N ARG A 98 -8.31 -7.04 2.46
CA ARG A 98 -9.07 -5.90 3.00
C ARG A 98 -10.22 -6.44 3.84
N HIS A 99 -10.20 -6.15 5.13
CA HIS A 99 -11.20 -6.63 6.08
C HIS A 99 -12.61 -6.16 5.68
N GLY A 100 -13.59 -7.05 5.79
CA GLY A 100 -14.97 -6.82 5.34
C GLY A 100 -15.18 -6.78 3.80
N VAL A 101 -14.12 -6.85 3.00
CA VAL A 101 -14.20 -6.80 1.51
C VAL A 101 -13.64 -8.07 0.87
N THR A 102 -12.46 -8.50 1.26
CA THR A 102 -11.84 -9.75 0.79
C THR A 102 -12.45 -10.91 1.56
N THR A 103 -13.06 -11.87 0.87
CA THR A 103 -13.59 -13.05 1.55
C THR A 103 -12.47 -13.99 2.00
N VAL A 104 -12.67 -14.72 3.10
CA VAL A 104 -11.72 -15.74 3.58
C VAL A 104 -11.46 -16.80 2.50
N SER A 105 -12.49 -17.20 1.75
CA SER A 105 -12.35 -18.16 0.66
C SER A 105 -11.41 -17.64 -0.43
N ASP A 106 -11.60 -16.41 -0.93
CA ASP A 106 -10.74 -15.82 -1.96
C ASP A 106 -9.32 -15.63 -1.45
N TRP A 107 -9.19 -15.26 -0.18
CA TRP A 107 -7.91 -15.14 0.49
C TRP A 107 -7.12 -16.45 0.43
N VAL A 108 -7.73 -17.54 0.89
CA VAL A 108 -7.11 -18.86 0.99
C VAL A 108 -6.82 -19.45 -0.39
N SER A 109 -7.78 -19.36 -1.32
CA SER A 109 -7.70 -19.99 -2.63
C SER A 109 -6.78 -19.26 -3.60
N THR A 110 -6.61 -17.94 -3.45
CA THR A 110 -6.00 -17.12 -4.50
C THR A 110 -5.16 -15.97 -3.97
N VAL A 111 -5.72 -15.06 -3.18
CA VAL A 111 -5.05 -13.78 -2.89
C VAL A 111 -3.74 -13.95 -2.13
N ARG A 112 -3.69 -14.86 -1.14
CA ARG A 112 -2.47 -15.09 -0.36
C ARG A 112 -1.30 -15.68 -1.16
N GLN A 113 -1.59 -16.21 -2.35
CA GLN A 113 -0.64 -16.87 -3.23
C GLN A 113 -0.05 -15.93 -4.29
N TYR A 114 -0.46 -14.66 -4.30
CA TYR A 114 0.11 -13.68 -5.23
C TYR A 114 1.62 -13.49 -5.04
N PRO A 115 2.37 -13.24 -6.12
CA PRO A 115 3.82 -13.47 -6.15
C PRO A 115 4.67 -12.36 -5.51
N ALA A 116 4.09 -11.22 -5.11
CA ALA A 116 4.89 -10.15 -4.52
C ALA A 116 5.52 -10.59 -3.19
N PRO A 117 6.73 -10.09 -2.85
CA PRO A 117 7.46 -10.50 -1.64
C PRO A 117 6.88 -9.92 -0.34
N TRP A 118 6.02 -8.92 -0.43
CA TRP A 118 5.33 -8.26 0.68
C TRP A 118 3.82 -8.40 0.51
N ALA A 119 3.14 -8.54 1.64
CA ALA A 119 1.70 -8.66 1.76
C ALA A 119 1.16 -7.59 2.72
N GLU A 120 -0.10 -7.21 2.53
CA GLU A 120 -0.83 -6.31 3.42
C GLU A 120 -2.15 -6.90 3.89
N LEU A 121 -2.44 -6.67 5.17
CA LEU A 121 -3.77 -6.83 5.76
C LEU A 121 -4.23 -5.46 6.24
N ALA A 122 -5.38 -5.01 5.79
CA ALA A 122 -5.89 -3.68 6.09
C ALA A 122 -7.32 -3.72 6.61
N SER A 123 -7.58 -2.94 7.65
CA SER A 123 -8.92 -2.54 8.09
C SER A 123 -9.07 -1.03 7.95
N ASP A 124 -10.21 -0.50 8.40
CA ASP A 124 -10.43 0.95 8.47
C ASP A 124 -9.59 1.62 9.58
N LYS A 125 -8.98 0.84 10.48
CA LYS A 125 -8.25 1.35 11.66
C LYS A 125 -6.75 1.28 11.51
N PHE A 126 -6.23 0.26 10.83
CA PHE A 126 -4.80 0.09 10.64
C PHE A 126 -4.47 -0.75 9.40
N VAL A 127 -3.19 -0.71 9.01
CA VAL A 127 -2.62 -1.56 7.97
C VAL A 127 -1.41 -2.29 8.54
N LEU A 128 -1.37 -3.60 8.36
CA LEU A 128 -0.23 -4.44 8.68
C LEU A 128 0.46 -4.87 7.39
N THR A 129 1.74 -4.51 7.25
CA THR A 129 2.56 -4.96 6.13
C THR A 129 3.63 -5.94 6.59
N VAL A 130 3.66 -7.11 5.96
CA VAL A 130 4.51 -8.24 6.37
C VAL A 130 5.11 -8.95 5.16
N PRO A 131 6.25 -9.65 5.30
CA PRO A 131 6.75 -10.51 4.22
C PRO A 131 5.73 -11.58 3.85
N THR A 132 5.51 -11.84 2.56
CA THR A 132 4.52 -12.80 2.06
C THR A 132 4.72 -14.21 2.63
N ARG A 133 5.97 -14.61 2.88
CA ARG A 133 6.29 -15.90 3.51
C ARG A 133 5.64 -16.08 4.89
N ASN A 134 5.40 -14.99 5.62
CA ASN A 134 4.83 -15.02 6.96
C ASN A 134 3.30 -15.22 6.94
N ILE A 135 2.63 -14.94 5.82
CA ILE A 135 1.17 -15.08 5.67
C ILE A 135 0.76 -16.30 4.85
N ALA A 136 1.72 -17.07 4.34
CA ALA A 136 1.46 -18.20 3.46
C ALA A 136 0.50 -19.24 4.08
N ALA A 137 0.58 -19.44 5.40
CA ALA A 137 -0.26 -20.37 6.16
C ALA A 137 -1.45 -19.69 6.87
N LEU A 138 -1.68 -18.40 6.67
CA LEU A 138 -2.79 -17.68 7.31
C LEU A 138 -4.11 -18.08 6.66
N ASN A 139 -4.88 -18.93 7.34
CA ASN A 139 -6.17 -19.44 6.86
C ASN A 139 -7.37 -18.58 7.30
N ASN A 140 -7.24 -17.83 8.38
CA ASN A 140 -8.31 -16.99 8.91
C ASN A 140 -7.79 -15.56 9.14
N PRO A 141 -7.75 -14.72 8.09
CA PRO A 141 -7.35 -13.32 8.21
C PRO A 141 -8.35 -12.49 9.02
N ASP A 142 -9.64 -12.84 9.03
CA ASP A 142 -10.69 -12.14 9.77
C ASP A 142 -10.34 -12.09 11.26
N ALA A 143 -10.00 -13.23 11.86
CA ALA A 143 -9.65 -13.30 13.28
C ALA A 143 -8.44 -12.44 13.67
N VAL A 144 -7.47 -12.27 12.77
CA VAL A 144 -6.32 -11.38 13.01
C VAL A 144 -6.77 -9.93 13.00
N MET A 145 -7.59 -9.56 12.01
CA MET A 145 -8.07 -8.18 11.88
C MET A 145 -9.02 -7.80 13.01
N ASP A 146 -9.95 -8.68 13.39
CA ASP A 146 -10.88 -8.45 14.52
C ASP A 146 -10.12 -8.18 15.82
N PHE A 147 -9.07 -8.97 16.09
CA PHE A 147 -8.24 -8.81 17.27
C PHE A 147 -7.57 -7.43 17.32
N TYR A 148 -6.90 -7.04 16.24
CA TYR A 148 -6.20 -5.76 16.20
C TYR A 148 -7.15 -4.56 16.10
N ASP A 149 -8.29 -4.69 15.42
CA ASP A 149 -9.32 -3.66 15.37
C ASP A 149 -9.86 -3.36 16.77
N THR A 150 -10.11 -4.41 17.58
CA THR A 150 -10.51 -4.26 18.98
C THR A 150 -9.41 -3.58 19.81
N ALA A 151 -8.15 -3.98 19.61
CA ALA A 151 -7.03 -3.34 20.30
C ALA A 151 -6.90 -1.85 19.94
N MET A 152 -7.08 -1.50 18.66
CA MET A 152 -7.04 -0.11 18.20
C MET A 152 -8.20 0.72 18.75
N ASP A 153 -9.41 0.15 18.88
CA ASP A 153 -10.53 0.83 19.53
C ASP A 153 -10.20 1.17 20.98
N HIS A 154 -9.69 0.21 21.74
CA HIS A 154 -9.27 0.46 23.12
C HIS A 154 -8.17 1.51 23.22
N MET A 155 -7.20 1.51 22.30
CA MET A 155 -6.17 2.55 22.26
C MET A 155 -6.74 3.94 21.95
N ALA A 156 -7.75 4.02 21.07
CA ALA A 156 -8.41 5.27 20.74
C ALA A 156 -9.23 5.82 21.92
N ASP A 157 -9.88 4.95 22.71
CA ASP A 157 -10.64 5.34 23.90
C ASP A 157 -9.75 5.96 25.02
N PHE A 158 -8.45 5.70 25.00
CA PHE A 158 -7.49 6.28 25.95
C PHE A 158 -6.90 7.63 25.50
N ALA A 159 -7.08 8.05 24.24
CA ALA A 159 -6.46 9.24 23.65
C ALA A 159 -7.30 10.52 23.85
#